data_AF-A0A4Q3YS28-F1
#
_entry.id   AF-A0A4Q3YS28-F1
#
_cell.length_a   1.000
_cell.length_b   1.000
_cell.length_c   1.000
_cell.angle_alpha   90.00
_cell.angle_beta   90.00
_cell.angle_gamma   90.00
#
_symmetry.space_group_name_H-M   'P 1'
#
loop_
_entity.id
_entity.type
_entity.pdbx_description
1 polymer ?
#
loop_
_entity_poly.entity_id
_entity_poly.type
_entity_poly.pdbx_seq_one_letter_code
_entity_poly.pdbx_strand_id
1 'polypeptide(L)'
;MPPPNTRATGALRLPADLDAGTVTTAHADLVSLLDEAERSELEVSLDLEPDDAAVSPLSLQLLASAARSFPADRLTMGPAASAALAVLDRPKEI
;
A
#
# COMPACT_ATOMS: atom_id res chain seq x y z
N MET A 1 -7.99 -10.04 32.92
CA MET A 1 -8.11 -10.32 31.49
C MET A 1 -7.11 -9.43 30.76
N PRO A 2 -6.11 -9.99 30.07
CA PRO A 2 -5.35 -9.22 29.08
C PRO A 2 -6.26 -8.89 27.88
N PRO A 3 -6.03 -7.77 27.16
CA PRO A 3 -6.79 -7.46 25.95
C PRO A 3 -6.51 -8.52 24.88
N PRO A 4 -7.48 -8.79 23.97
CA PRO A 4 -7.31 -9.79 22.94
C PRO A 4 -6.20 -9.33 22.00
N ASN A 5 -5.13 -10.14 21.91
CA ASN A 5 -4.14 -10.21 20.84
C ASN A 5 -4.19 -9.05 19.84
N THR A 6 -3.63 -7.90 20.21
CA THR A 6 -3.31 -6.88 19.23
C THR A 6 -2.11 -7.40 18.47
N ARG A 7 -2.33 -8.07 17.33
CA ARG A 7 -1.25 -8.30 16.36
C ARG A 7 -0.65 -6.93 16.07
N ALA A 8 0.68 -6.84 16.11
CA ALA A 8 1.32 -5.59 15.71
C ALA A 8 0.98 -5.34 14.23
N THR A 9 0.63 -4.09 13.93
CA THR A 9 0.24 -3.67 12.58
C THR A 9 1.30 -2.72 12.07
N GLY A 10 1.94 -3.08 10.97
CA GLY A 10 2.80 -2.18 10.21
C GLY A 10 1.93 -1.27 9.34
N ALA A 11 2.21 0.03 9.30
CA ALA A 11 1.46 0.96 8.46
C ALA A 11 2.42 1.82 7.65
N LEU A 12 2.14 1.97 6.35
CA LEU A 12 2.87 2.85 5.46
C LEU A 12 1.90 3.62 4.58
N ARG A 13 2.17 4.92 4.44
CA ARG A 13 1.49 5.79 3.49
C ARG A 13 2.46 6.15 2.39
N LEU A 14 2.11 5.82 1.17
CA LEU A 14 2.89 6.19 -0.01
C LEU A 14 2.47 7.59 -0.46
N PRO A 15 3.39 8.45 -0.92
CA PRO A 15 3.03 9.70 -1.56
C PRO A 15 2.09 9.43 -2.74
N ALA A 16 1.03 10.23 -2.88
CA ALA A 16 0.11 10.09 -3.99
C ALA A 16 0.77 10.46 -5.32
N ASP A 17 1.76 11.34 -5.32
CA ASP A 17 2.36 12.00 -6.48
C ASP A 17 3.80 11.52 -6.78
N LEU A 18 4.10 10.23 -6.55
CA LEU A 18 5.47 9.74 -6.75
C LEU A 18 6.01 10.01 -8.15
N ASP A 19 7.26 10.44 -8.19
CA ASP A 19 8.05 10.67 -9.40
C ASP A 19 9.30 9.79 -9.44
N ALA A 20 10.05 9.86 -10.53
CA ALA A 20 11.26 9.05 -10.72
C ALA A 20 12.37 9.31 -9.68
N GLY A 21 12.37 10.49 -9.03
CA GLY A 21 13.34 10.84 -7.99
C GLY A 21 12.98 10.30 -6.62
N THR A 22 11.70 10.10 -6.34
CA THR A 22 11.17 9.68 -5.02
C THR A 22 10.71 8.23 -4.98
N VAL A 23 10.42 7.61 -6.14
CA VAL A 23 9.89 6.24 -6.23
C VAL A 23 10.83 5.18 -5.66
N THR A 24 12.15 5.37 -5.76
CA THR A 24 13.13 4.40 -5.27
C THR A 24 13.12 4.32 -3.75
N THR A 25 13.03 5.46 -3.06
CA THR A 25 12.89 5.53 -1.60
C THR A 25 11.58 4.92 -1.17
N ALA A 26 10.46 5.32 -1.78
CA ALA A 26 9.15 4.78 -1.45
C ALA A 26 9.04 3.26 -1.69
N HIS A 27 9.66 2.76 -2.77
CA HIS A 27 9.76 1.32 -3.02
C HIS A 27 10.62 0.61 -1.97
N ALA A 28 11.76 1.18 -1.58
CA ALA A 28 12.63 0.58 -0.56
C ALA A 28 11.94 0.51 0.81
N ASP A 29 11.21 1.55 1.21
CA ASP A 29 10.44 1.58 2.45
C ASP A 29 9.31 0.54 2.42
N LEU A 30 8.59 0.45 1.30
CA LEU A 30 7.56 -0.55 1.08
C LEU A 30 8.12 -1.98 1.18
N VAL A 31 9.21 -2.28 0.47
CA VAL A 31 9.83 -3.61 0.52
C VAL A 31 10.32 -3.95 1.92
N SER A 32 10.92 -3.00 2.63
CA SER A 32 11.41 -3.20 3.99
C SER A 32 10.27 -3.54 4.96
N LEU A 33 9.14 -2.83 4.84
CA LEU A 33 7.94 -3.11 5.65
C LEU A 33 7.36 -4.50 5.34
N LEU A 34 7.24 -4.85 4.05
CA LEU A 34 6.68 -6.15 3.66
C LEU A 34 7.58 -7.31 4.12
N ASP A 35 8.89 -7.16 3.99
CA ASP A 35 9.88 -8.16 4.44
C ASP A 35 9.91 -8.30 5.97
N GLU A 36 9.80 -7.19 6.72
CA GLU A 36 9.61 -7.23 8.18
C GLU A 36 8.29 -7.93 8.56
N ALA A 37 7.22 -7.63 7.82
CA ALA A 37 5.93 -8.23 8.06
C ALA A 37 5.95 -9.73 7.80
N GLU A 38 6.57 -10.21 6.71
CA GLU A 38 6.75 -11.64 6.44
C GLU A 38 7.47 -12.35 7.60
N ARG A 39 8.54 -11.75 8.13
CA ARG A 39 9.33 -12.34 9.23
C ARG A 39 8.60 -12.37 10.57
N SER A 40 7.73 -11.40 10.82
CA SER A 40 7.14 -11.16 12.14
C SER A 40 5.64 -11.46 12.20
N GLU A 41 5.08 -12.08 11.16
CA GLU A 41 3.64 -12.34 11.02
C GLU A 41 2.76 -11.09 11.20
N LEU A 42 3.30 -9.90 10.91
CA LEU A 42 2.59 -8.62 11.05
C LEU A 42 1.50 -8.49 9.98
N GLU A 43 0.41 -7.84 10.36
CA GLU A 43 -0.57 -7.33 9.41
C GLU A 43 -0.07 -5.97 8.90
N VAL A 44 -0.22 -5.71 7.61
CA VAL A 44 0.23 -4.49 6.96
C VAL A 44 -0.97 -3.68 6.50
N SER A 45 -0.95 -2.38 6.78
CA SER A 45 -1.86 -1.41 6.20
C SER A 45 -1.12 -0.49 5.24
N LEU A 46 -1.56 -0.44 3.99
CA LEU A 46 -1.04 0.47 2.98
C LEU A 46 -2.12 1.47 2.59
N ASP A 47 -1.77 2.75 2.59
CA ASP A 47 -2.63 3.81 2.07
C ASP A 47 -1.83 4.82 1.26
N LEU A 48 -2.52 5.79 0.67
CA LEU A 48 -1.91 6.96 0.08
C LEU A 48 -1.90 8.12 1.07
N GLU A 49 -0.88 8.97 0.99
CA GLU A 49 -0.91 10.25 1.68
C GLU A 49 -2.08 11.10 1.16
N PRO A 50 -2.79 11.81 2.07
CA PRO A 50 -3.87 12.69 1.67
C PRO A 50 -3.28 13.87 0.92
N ASP A 51 -3.44 13.85 -0.40
CA ASP A 51 -2.96 14.88 -1.30
C ASP A 51 -4.08 15.28 -2.29
N ASP A 52 -4.15 16.57 -2.62
CA ASP A 52 -5.11 17.09 -3.59
C ASP A 52 -4.70 16.80 -5.05
N ALA A 53 -3.48 16.30 -5.28
CA ALA A 53 -2.99 15.91 -6.59
C ALA A 53 -3.55 14.56 -7.04
N ALA A 54 -3.58 14.38 -8.36
CA ALA A 54 -3.93 13.11 -8.96
C ALA A 54 -2.89 12.04 -8.59
N VAL A 55 -3.37 10.84 -8.23
CA VAL A 55 -2.48 9.71 -7.91
C VAL A 55 -1.63 9.38 -9.13
N SER A 56 -0.31 9.40 -8.94
CA SER A 56 0.64 9.14 -10.01
C SER A 56 0.59 7.67 -10.43
N PRO A 57 0.89 7.37 -11.72
CA PRO A 57 1.00 5.99 -12.18
C PRO A 57 2.02 5.15 -11.39
N LEU A 58 3.08 5.78 -10.86
CA LEU A 58 4.09 5.11 -10.07
C LEU A 58 3.54 4.69 -8.70
N SER A 59 2.82 5.58 -8.01
CA SER A 59 2.15 5.24 -6.75
C SER A 59 1.12 4.11 -6.94
N LEU A 60 0.33 4.18 -8.01
CA LEU A 60 -0.60 3.11 -8.38
C LEU A 60 0.12 1.79 -8.66
N GLN A 61 1.24 1.82 -9.38
CA GLN A 61 2.01 0.62 -9.69
C GLN A 61 2.59 -0.02 -8.42
N LEU A 62 3.10 0.78 -7.48
CA LEU A 62 3.59 0.27 -6.20
C LEU A 62 2.47 -0.38 -5.38
N LEU A 63 1.30 0.27 -5.27
CA LEU A 63 0.13 -0.28 -4.60
C LEU A 63 -0.34 -1.60 -5.23
N ALA A 64 -0.46 -1.63 -6.56
CA ALA A 64 -0.88 -2.82 -7.29
C ALA A 64 0.14 -3.96 -7.17
N SER A 65 1.43 -3.63 -7.13
CA SER A 65 2.51 -4.60 -6.91
C SER A 65 2.42 -5.19 -5.51
N ALA A 66 2.27 -4.35 -4.46
CA ALA A 66 2.09 -4.83 -3.10
C ALA A 66 0.84 -5.73 -2.96
N ALA A 67 -0.29 -5.32 -3.55
CA ALA A 67 -1.53 -6.09 -3.55
C ALA A 67 -1.40 -7.49 -4.17
N ARG A 68 -0.53 -7.63 -5.18
CA ARG A 68 -0.31 -8.90 -5.90
C ARG A 68 0.74 -9.77 -5.24
N SER A 69 1.75 -9.17 -4.63
CA SER A 69 2.89 -9.89 -4.06
C SER A 69 2.69 -10.31 -2.61
N PHE A 70 1.82 -9.64 -1.85
CA PHE A 70 1.61 -9.92 -0.43
C PHE A 70 0.31 -10.70 -0.18
N PRO A 71 0.24 -11.60 0.82
CA PRO A 71 -0.98 -12.33 1.15
C PRO A 71 -2.16 -11.41 1.48
N ALA A 72 -3.30 -11.63 0.80
CA ALA A 72 -4.49 -10.78 0.91
C ALA A 72 -5.11 -10.78 2.32
N ASP A 73 -4.92 -11.84 3.09
CA ASP A 73 -5.36 -11.97 4.48
C ASP A 73 -4.51 -11.14 5.47
N ARG A 74 -3.38 -10.61 5.01
CA ARG A 74 -2.42 -9.85 5.84
C ARG A 74 -2.15 -8.44 5.34
N LEU A 75 -2.73 -8.05 4.20
CA LEU A 75 -2.63 -6.70 3.65
C LEU A 75 -4.00 -6.03 3.64
N THR A 76 -4.11 -4.91 4.33
CA THR A 76 -5.30 -4.05 4.30
C THR A 76 -4.98 -2.78 3.52
N MET A 77 -5.79 -2.50 2.50
CA MET A 77 -5.71 -1.22 1.77
C MET A 77 -6.56 -0.16 2.48
N GLY A 78 -5.98 1.02 2.67
CA GLY A 78 -6.69 2.18 3.17
C GLY A 78 -7.62 2.79 2.10
N PRO A 79 -8.52 3.70 2.49
CA PRO A 79 -9.58 4.19 1.62
C PRO A 79 -9.08 4.85 0.34
N ALA A 80 -7.99 5.62 0.41
CA ALA A 80 -7.45 6.33 -0.75
C ALA A 80 -6.77 5.35 -1.72
N ALA A 81 -5.97 4.41 -1.20
CA ALA A 81 -5.37 3.34 -2.00
C ALA A 81 -6.42 2.44 -2.66
N SER A 82 -7.46 2.03 -1.93
CA SER A 82 -8.57 1.24 -2.47
C SER A 82 -9.33 1.98 -3.58
N ALA A 83 -9.63 3.25 -3.37
CA ALA A 83 -10.30 4.07 -4.39
C ALA A 83 -9.45 4.21 -5.65
N ALA A 84 -8.14 4.43 -5.49
CA ALA A 84 -7.20 4.58 -6.59
C ALA A 84 -7.05 3.29 -7.42
N LEU A 85 -6.95 2.12 -6.76
CA LEU A 85 -6.92 0.83 -7.43
C LEU A 85 -8.23 0.49 -8.15
N ALA A 86 -9.38 0.82 -7.54
CA ALA A 86 -10.70 0.56 -8.14
C ALA A 86 -10.94 1.34 -9.45
N VAL A 87 -10.22 2.44 -9.68
CA VAL A 87 -10.26 3.17 -10.96
C VAL A 87 -9.57 2.37 -12.08
N LEU A 88 -8.54 1.58 -11.76
CA LEU A 88 -7.82 0.76 -12.74
C LEU A 88 -8.62 -0.45 -13.21
N ASP A 89 -9.45 -1.03 -12.34
CA ASP A 89 -10.30 -2.18 -12.66
C ASP A 89 -11.55 -1.83 -13.47
N ARG A 90 -11.81 -0.54 -13.74
CA ARG A 90 -12.91 -0.17 -14.62
C ARG A 90 -12.52 -0.49 -16.06
N PRO A 91 -13.21 -1.42 -16.75
CA PRO A 91 -12.99 -1.63 -18.17
C PRO A 91 -13.26 -0.31 -18.88
N LYS A 92 -12.31 0.14 -19.71
CA LYS A 92 -12.60 1.20 -20.68
C LYS A 92 -13.72 0.67 -21.58
N GLU A 93 -14.92 1.20 -21.42
CA GLU A 93 -15.93 1.08 -22.47
C GLU A 93 -15.37 1.82 -23.69
N ILE A 94 -15.09 1.06 -24.75
CA ILE A 94 -14.65 1.53 -26.07
C ILE A 94 -15.85 1.40 -27.01
#